data_AF-A0A2V1ISR3-F1
#
_entry.id   AF-A0A2V1ISR3-F1
#
_cell.length_a   1.000
_cell.length_b   1.000
_cell.length_c   1.000
_cell.angle_alpha   90.00
_cell.angle_beta   90.00
_cell.angle_gamma   90.00
#
_symmetry.space_group_name_H-M   'P 1'
#
loop_
_entity.id
_entity.type
_entity.pdbx_description
1 polymer ?
#
loop_
_entity_poly.entity_id
_entity_poly.type
_entity_poly.pdbx_seq_one_letter_code
_entity_poly.pdbx_strand_id
1 'polypeptide(L)'
;MKQIIFSIVFSIAAATVSPLSIQAQRPSERERVTWMKEIQQYKNDFLIKKLALNDEQKTSFLPLYNSMEDEVRKVQEEAGQLYQQTMRKGDKATDLEYEKAAEAAYELKGRENEIEMKYFKDFKSILTPQQLFKLKDAERDFTRQLMRQHRRQQKR
;
A
#
# COMPACT_ATOMS: atom_id res chain seq x y z
N MET A 1 -36.38 39.85 41.74
CA MET A 1 -36.28 38.41 42.01
C MET A 1 -34.91 37.93 41.53
N LYS A 2 -34.09 37.39 42.45
CA LYS A 2 -32.96 36.45 42.29
C LYS A 2 -31.89 36.81 41.22
N GLN A 3 -30.74 37.40 41.62
CA GLN A 3 -29.46 36.70 41.96
C GLN A 3 -28.94 35.91 40.73
N ILE A 4 -27.73 36.11 40.17
CA ILE A 4 -26.39 36.02 40.78
C ILE A 4 -25.35 36.73 39.87
N ILE A 5 -24.42 37.42 40.52
CA ILE A 5 -23.16 38.02 40.05
C ILE A 5 -22.14 36.92 39.71
N PHE A 6 -21.32 37.04 38.66
CA PHE A 6 -19.87 36.81 38.79
C PHE A 6 -19.05 37.47 37.68
N SER A 7 -17.97 38.08 38.15
CA SER A 7 -17.21 39.16 37.55
C SER A 7 -16.05 38.68 36.66
N ILE A 8 -15.75 39.55 35.70
CA ILE A 8 -14.48 39.81 35.00
C ILE A 8 -13.23 39.26 35.69
N VAL A 9 -12.39 38.51 34.96
CA VAL A 9 -10.93 38.66 35.00
C VAL A 9 -10.34 38.45 33.59
N PHE A 10 -9.86 39.55 33.02
CA PHE A 10 -8.96 39.61 31.89
C PHE A 10 -7.54 39.33 32.40
N SER A 11 -7.00 38.14 32.15
CA SER A 11 -5.59 37.82 32.43
C SER A 11 -4.91 37.37 31.15
N ILE A 12 -4.17 38.30 30.57
CA ILE A 12 -3.10 38.05 29.60
C ILE A 12 -2.04 37.19 30.31
N ALA A 13 -1.90 35.93 29.89
CA ALA A 13 -0.70 35.16 30.11
C ALA A 13 -0.10 34.86 28.74
N ALA A 14 1.01 35.53 28.43
CA ALA A 14 1.84 35.27 27.27
C ALA A 14 2.41 33.85 27.38
N ALA A 15 1.71 32.87 26.81
CA ALA A 15 2.27 31.58 26.51
C ALA A 15 3.01 31.70 25.18
N THR A 16 4.32 31.61 25.26
CA THR A 16 5.26 31.52 24.15
C THR A 16 4.73 30.57 23.07
N VAL A 17 4.48 31.11 21.88
CA VAL A 17 4.25 30.32 20.67
C VAL A 17 5.55 29.58 20.39
N SER A 18 5.69 28.40 20.97
CA SER A 18 6.72 27.46 20.57
C SER A 18 6.36 27.05 19.14
N PRO A 19 7.26 27.22 18.15
CA PRO A 19 7.01 26.69 16.83
C PRO A 19 6.87 25.18 16.99
N LEU A 20 5.64 24.68 16.85
CA LEU A 20 5.39 23.27 16.64
C LEU A 20 6.14 22.92 15.36
N SER A 21 7.37 22.42 15.52
CA SER A 21 7.99 21.57 14.52
C SER A 21 6.94 20.53 14.20
N ILE A 22 6.33 20.63 13.02
CA ILE A 22 5.46 19.59 12.46
C ILE A 22 6.39 18.42 12.16
N GLN A 23 6.75 17.69 13.22
CA GLN A 23 7.42 16.43 13.12
C GLN A 23 6.32 15.47 12.67
N ALA A 24 6.25 15.20 11.36
CA ALA A 24 5.29 14.29 10.78
C ALA A 24 5.30 12.98 11.60
N GLN A 25 4.24 12.75 12.38
CA GLN A 25 4.13 11.55 13.20
C GLN A 25 4.10 10.36 12.25
N ARG A 26 4.99 9.38 12.47
CA ARG A 26 4.94 8.13 11.71
C ARG A 26 3.60 7.47 12.01
N PRO A 27 2.81 7.07 11.00
CA PRO A 27 1.53 6.43 11.22
C PRO A 27 1.72 5.19 12.08
N SER A 28 0.82 5.01 13.04
CA SER A 28 0.75 3.82 13.88
C SER A 28 0.51 2.57 13.02
N GLU A 29 0.82 1.40 13.57
CA GLU A 29 0.56 0.12 12.89
C GLU A 29 -0.92 -0.03 12.51
N ARG A 30 -1.83 0.40 13.40
CA ARG A 30 -3.27 0.36 13.15
C ARG A 30 -3.65 1.24 11.96
N GLU A 31 -3.13 2.47 11.89
CA GLU A 31 -3.38 3.37 10.76
C GLU A 31 -2.82 2.79 9.45
N ARG A 32 -1.62 2.18 9.48
CA ARG A 32 -1.06 1.51 8.31
C ARG A 32 -1.93 0.37 7.83
N VAL A 33 -2.41 -0.49 8.74
CA VAL A 33 -3.31 -1.62 8.39
C VAL A 33 -4.62 -1.11 7.81
N THR A 34 -5.23 -0.09 8.40
CA THR A 34 -6.47 0.51 7.88
C THR A 34 -6.25 1.08 6.48
N TRP A 35 -5.17 1.84 6.29
CA TRP A 35 -4.82 2.42 4.99
C TRP A 35 -4.60 1.33 3.92
N MET A 36 -3.91 0.24 4.25
CA MET A 36 -3.73 -0.88 3.32
C MET A 36 -5.06 -1.51 2.90
N LYS A 37 -6.01 -1.66 3.83
CA LYS A 37 -7.35 -2.17 3.53
C LYS A 37 -8.14 -1.21 2.63
N GLU A 38 -8.03 0.10 2.88
CA GLU A 38 -8.67 1.11 2.03
C GLU A 38 -8.13 1.10 0.60
N ILE A 39 -6.79 0.99 0.44
CA ILE A 39 -6.15 0.87 -0.87
C ILE A 39 -6.58 -0.41 -1.58
N GLN A 40 -6.66 -1.53 -0.86
CA GLN A 40 -7.11 -2.80 -1.41
C GLN A 40 -8.56 -2.74 -1.88
N GLN A 41 -9.47 -2.18 -1.05
CA GLN A 41 -10.86 -1.99 -1.44
C GLN A 41 -10.98 -1.07 -2.67
N TYR A 42 -10.22 0.01 -2.69
CA TYR A 42 -10.19 0.93 -3.82
C TYR A 42 -9.67 0.25 -5.10
N LYS A 43 -8.64 -0.61 -5.00
CA LYS A 43 -8.15 -1.42 -6.12
C LYS A 43 -9.21 -2.39 -6.62
N ASN A 44 -9.91 -3.06 -5.72
CA ASN A 44 -11.00 -3.98 -6.07
C ASN A 44 -12.10 -3.24 -6.85
N ASP A 45 -12.61 -2.12 -6.33
CA ASP A 45 -13.63 -1.32 -7.01
C ASP A 45 -13.16 -0.81 -8.38
N PHE A 46 -11.87 -0.45 -8.48
CA PHE A 46 -11.26 -0.03 -9.74
C PHE A 46 -11.24 -1.17 -10.77
N LEU A 47 -10.79 -2.37 -10.39
CA LEU A 47 -10.72 -3.52 -11.27
C LEU A 47 -12.11 -3.98 -11.72
N ILE A 48 -13.08 -4.02 -10.80
CA ILE A 48 -14.48 -4.33 -11.12
C ILE A 48 -15.00 -3.44 -12.25
N LYS A 49 -14.81 -2.13 -12.11
CA LYS A 49 -15.25 -1.14 -13.12
C LYS A 49 -14.46 -1.27 -14.42
N LYS A 50 -13.13 -1.38 -14.34
CA LYS A 50 -12.24 -1.39 -15.50
C LYS A 50 -12.42 -2.65 -16.36
N LEU A 51 -12.72 -3.78 -15.73
CA LEU A 51 -12.94 -5.07 -16.39
C LEU A 51 -14.43 -5.35 -16.65
N ALA A 52 -15.34 -4.47 -16.20
CA ALA A 52 -16.78 -4.66 -16.29
C ALA A 52 -17.22 -6.04 -15.76
N LEU A 53 -16.75 -6.41 -14.56
CA LEU A 53 -17.07 -7.70 -13.96
C LEU A 53 -18.55 -7.76 -13.59
N ASN A 54 -19.20 -8.89 -13.90
CA ASN A 54 -20.54 -9.20 -13.40
C ASN A 54 -20.48 -9.71 -11.95
N ASP A 55 -21.62 -9.89 -11.28
CA ASP A 55 -21.65 -10.21 -9.84
C ASP A 55 -21.06 -11.61 -9.51
N GLU A 56 -21.24 -12.59 -10.40
CA GLU A 56 -20.63 -13.91 -10.27
C GLU A 56 -19.10 -13.81 -10.37
N GLN A 57 -18.61 -13.09 -11.39
CA GLN A 57 -17.19 -12.84 -11.58
C GLN A 57 -16.59 -12.10 -10.38
N LYS A 58 -17.24 -11.06 -9.85
CA LYS A 58 -16.75 -10.33 -8.67
C LYS A 58 -16.55 -11.27 -7.48
N THR A 59 -17.55 -12.12 -7.24
CA THR A 59 -17.57 -13.04 -6.10
C THR A 59 -16.44 -14.07 -6.17
N SER A 60 -16.16 -14.59 -7.36
CA SER A 60 -15.11 -15.61 -7.56
C SER A 60 -13.71 -15.01 -7.78
N PHE A 61 -13.60 -13.88 -8.50
CA PHE A 61 -12.32 -13.28 -8.89
C PHE A 61 -11.62 -12.57 -7.73
N LEU A 62 -12.34 -11.73 -6.97
CA LEU A 62 -11.69 -10.85 -5.98
C LEU A 62 -10.96 -11.62 -4.86
N PRO A 63 -11.50 -12.72 -4.29
CA PRO A 63 -10.78 -13.49 -3.27
C PRO A 63 -9.45 -14.05 -3.78
N LEU A 64 -9.44 -14.58 -5.01
CA LEU A 64 -8.23 -15.10 -5.66
C LEU A 64 -7.24 -13.98 -5.98
N TYR A 65 -7.73 -12.86 -6.53
CA TYR A 65 -6.91 -11.70 -6.83
C TYR A 65 -6.23 -11.13 -5.59
N ASN A 66 -6.98 -10.98 -4.50
CA ASN A 66 -6.45 -10.50 -3.22
C ASN A 66 -5.41 -11.47 -2.63
N SER A 67 -5.63 -12.78 -2.76
CA SER A 67 -4.68 -13.80 -2.30
C SER A 67 -3.38 -13.77 -3.11
N MET A 68 -3.47 -13.56 -4.42
CA MET A 68 -2.31 -13.35 -5.29
C MET A 68 -1.49 -12.13 -4.86
N GLU A 69 -2.15 -10.98 -4.67
CA GLU A 69 -1.50 -9.75 -4.21
C GLU A 69 -0.83 -9.93 -2.85
N ASP A 70 -1.45 -10.68 -1.93
CA ASP A 70 -0.85 -10.99 -0.63
C ASP A 70 0.37 -11.90 -0.74
N GLU A 71 0.35 -12.91 -1.62
CA GLU A 71 1.51 -13.76 -1.89
C GLU A 71 2.66 -12.95 -2.54
N VAL A 72 2.35 -12.13 -3.55
CA VAL A 72 3.33 -11.23 -4.19
C VAL A 72 3.93 -10.26 -3.19
N ARG A 73 3.09 -9.64 -2.35
CA ARG A 73 3.55 -8.70 -1.32
C ARG A 73 4.51 -9.37 -0.32
N LYS A 74 4.24 -10.61 0.09
CA LYS A 74 5.13 -11.33 1.02
C LYS A 74 6.53 -11.51 0.43
N VAL A 75 6.64 -11.94 -0.83
CA VAL A 75 7.95 -12.14 -1.46
C VAL A 75 8.68 -10.81 -1.70
N GLN A 76 7.94 -9.73 -1.99
CA GLN A 76 8.49 -8.37 -2.06
C GLN A 76 8.98 -7.88 -0.70
N GLU A 77 8.23 -8.13 0.37
CA GLU A 77 8.60 -7.75 1.73
C GLU A 77 9.85 -8.51 2.19
N GLU A 78 9.94 -9.82 1.92
CA GLU A 78 11.13 -10.64 2.23
C GLU A 78 12.39 -10.10 1.53
N ALA A 79 12.34 -9.92 0.20
CA ALA A 79 13.47 -9.42 -0.58
C ALA A 79 13.84 -7.98 -0.15
N GLY A 80 12.85 -7.12 0.06
CA GLY A 80 13.03 -5.75 0.50
C GLY A 80 13.62 -5.65 1.91
N GLN A 81 13.23 -6.52 2.83
CA GLN A 81 13.79 -6.58 4.18
C GLN A 81 15.26 -6.98 4.15
N LEU A 82 15.63 -8.01 3.38
CA LEU A 82 17.02 -8.44 3.24
C LEU A 82 17.89 -7.31 2.69
N TYR A 83 17.43 -6.68 1.60
CA TYR A 83 18.12 -5.54 0.99
C TYR A 83 18.29 -4.38 1.96
N GLN A 84 17.22 -4.00 2.68
CA GLN A 84 17.25 -2.92 3.65
C GLN A 84 18.15 -3.22 4.85
N GLN A 85 18.21 -4.47 5.31
CA GLN A 85 19.08 -4.90 6.40
C GLN A 85 20.56 -4.80 5.99
N THR A 86 20.92 -5.31 4.82
CA THR A 86 22.29 -5.20 4.28
C THR A 86 22.69 -3.74 4.10
N MET A 87 21.82 -2.90 3.51
CA MET A 87 22.08 -1.47 3.36
C MET A 87 22.28 -0.74 4.69
N ARG A 88 21.54 -1.12 5.75
CA ARG A 88 21.71 -0.53 7.10
C ARG A 88 23.01 -0.92 7.76
N LYS A 89 23.59 -2.08 7.42
CA LYS A 89 24.89 -2.51 7.95
C LYS A 89 26.06 -1.74 7.31
N GLY A 90 25.91 -1.28 6.06
CA GLY A 90 26.96 -0.56 5.35
C GLY A 90 28.26 -1.36 5.33
N ASP A 91 29.38 -0.73 5.69
CA ASP A 91 30.70 -1.37 5.72
C ASP A 91 30.83 -2.56 6.68
N LYS A 92 29.82 -2.79 7.55
CA LYS A 92 29.77 -3.97 8.44
C LYS A 92 29.10 -5.18 7.82
N ALA A 93 28.50 -5.05 6.63
CA ALA A 93 27.94 -6.19 5.92
C ALA A 93 29.07 -7.05 5.33
N THR A 94 28.92 -8.36 5.42
CA THR A 94 29.83 -9.32 4.79
C THR A 94 29.56 -9.45 3.29
N ASP A 95 30.54 -9.92 2.51
CA ASP A 95 30.38 -10.19 1.08
C ASP A 95 29.19 -11.14 0.80
N LEU A 96 29.00 -12.15 1.65
CA LEU A 96 27.87 -13.09 1.55
C LEU A 96 26.51 -12.39 1.75
N GLU A 97 26.43 -11.40 2.64
CA GLU A 97 25.20 -10.64 2.87
C GLU A 97 24.88 -9.70 1.72
N TYR A 98 25.89 -9.14 1.07
CA TYR A 98 25.73 -8.40 -0.18
C TYR A 98 25.25 -9.31 -1.31
N GLU A 99 25.89 -10.47 -1.48
CA GLU A 99 25.54 -11.45 -2.50
C GLU A 99 24.09 -11.91 -2.32
N LYS A 100 23.68 -12.31 -1.11
CA LYS A 100 22.32 -12.79 -0.84
C LYS A 100 21.26 -11.70 -1.01
N ALA A 101 21.56 -10.46 -0.61
CA ALA A 101 20.65 -9.34 -0.84
C ALA A 101 20.50 -9.01 -2.33
N ALA A 102 21.58 -9.09 -3.10
CA ALA A 102 21.54 -8.92 -4.54
C ALA A 102 20.76 -10.04 -5.22
N GLU A 103 21.05 -11.30 -4.89
CA GLU A 103 20.36 -12.49 -5.40
C GLU A 103 18.84 -12.37 -5.17
N ALA A 104 18.40 -12.07 -3.95
CA ALA A 104 16.98 -11.88 -3.63
C ALA A 104 16.33 -10.76 -4.47
N ALA A 105 17.05 -9.68 -4.77
CA ALA A 105 16.55 -8.59 -5.61
C ALA A 105 16.43 -8.99 -7.09
N TYR A 106 17.38 -9.77 -7.61
CA TYR A 106 17.36 -10.26 -8.99
C TYR A 106 16.32 -11.37 -9.20
N GLU A 107 16.15 -12.26 -8.23
CA GLU A 107 15.19 -13.37 -8.28
C GLU A 107 13.74 -12.94 -8.08
N LEU A 108 13.50 -11.79 -7.44
CA LEU A 108 12.16 -11.33 -7.05
C LEU A 108 11.15 -11.40 -8.21
N LYS A 109 11.52 -10.89 -9.40
CA LYS A 109 10.63 -10.90 -10.57
C LYS A 109 10.25 -12.32 -11.02
N GLY A 110 11.16 -13.28 -10.86
CA GLY A 110 10.89 -14.69 -11.15
C GLY A 110 9.84 -15.26 -10.18
N ARG A 111 10.05 -15.04 -8.88
CA ARG A 111 9.12 -15.46 -7.82
C ARG A 111 7.74 -14.83 -7.98
N GLU A 112 7.68 -13.53 -8.30
CA GLU A 112 6.42 -12.84 -8.60
C GLU A 112 5.69 -13.49 -9.77
N ASN A 113 6.40 -13.74 -10.88
CA ASN A 113 5.81 -14.37 -12.06
C ASN A 113 5.30 -15.79 -11.80
N GLU A 114 6.00 -16.59 -10.98
CA GLU A 114 5.53 -17.91 -10.57
C GLU A 114 4.18 -17.84 -9.83
N ILE A 115 4.05 -16.90 -8.90
CA ILE A 115 2.80 -16.65 -8.18
C ILE A 115 1.71 -16.18 -9.16
N GLU A 116 1.99 -15.20 -10.00
CA GLU A 116 1.01 -14.69 -10.96
C GLU A 116 0.54 -15.78 -11.93
N MET A 117 1.44 -16.64 -12.41
CA MET A 117 1.10 -17.73 -13.32
C MET A 117 0.29 -18.85 -12.66
N LYS A 118 0.47 -19.08 -11.34
CA LYS A 118 -0.40 -19.96 -10.56
C LYS A 118 -1.83 -19.45 -10.60
N TYR A 119 -2.06 -18.17 -10.27
CA TYR A 119 -3.40 -17.57 -10.23
C TYR A 119 -4.00 -17.30 -11.61
N PHE A 120 -3.18 -17.03 -12.63
CA PHE A 120 -3.64 -16.85 -14.01
C PHE A 120 -4.45 -18.06 -14.51
N LYS A 121 -4.07 -19.28 -14.09
CA LYS A 121 -4.81 -20.51 -14.44
C LYS A 121 -6.23 -20.50 -13.87
N ASP A 122 -6.40 -19.99 -12.65
CA ASP A 122 -7.72 -19.88 -12.01
C ASP A 122 -8.52 -18.71 -12.60
N PHE A 123 -7.87 -17.58 -12.89
CA PHE A 123 -8.55 -16.46 -13.54
C PHE A 123 -9.12 -16.84 -14.92
N LYS A 124 -8.48 -17.77 -15.63
CA LYS A 124 -8.98 -18.27 -16.93
C LYS A 124 -10.34 -18.95 -16.88
N SER A 125 -10.74 -19.51 -15.74
CA SER A 125 -12.07 -20.13 -15.60
C SER A 125 -13.17 -19.13 -15.23
N ILE A 126 -12.79 -17.91 -14.78
CA ILE A 126 -13.71 -16.89 -14.25
C ILE A 126 -13.87 -15.72 -15.23
N LEU A 127 -12.76 -15.27 -15.82
CA LEU A 127 -12.69 -14.10 -16.67
C LEU A 127 -12.75 -14.48 -18.15
N THR A 128 -13.38 -13.64 -18.96
CA THR A 128 -13.30 -13.76 -20.41
C THR A 128 -11.87 -13.49 -20.92
N PRO A 129 -11.49 -14.00 -22.09
CA PRO A 129 -10.18 -13.69 -22.69
C PRO A 129 -9.88 -12.19 -22.79
N GLN A 130 -10.90 -11.37 -23.09
CA GLN A 130 -10.75 -9.92 -23.16
C GLN A 130 -10.49 -9.30 -21.78
N GLN A 131 -11.16 -9.77 -20.73
CA GLN A 131 -10.94 -9.29 -19.36
C GLN A 131 -9.55 -9.68 -18.85
N LEU A 132 -9.11 -10.91 -19.12
CA LEU A 132 -7.75 -11.37 -18.78
C LEU A 132 -6.68 -10.52 -19.45
N PHE A 133 -6.83 -10.27 -20.75
CA PHE A 133 -5.91 -9.42 -21.50
C PHE A 133 -5.84 -8.00 -20.90
N LYS A 134 -6.99 -7.44 -20.48
CA LYS A 134 -7.08 -6.11 -19.86
C LYS A 134 -6.61 -6.05 -18.41
N LEU A 135 -6.45 -7.18 -17.72
CA LEU A 135 -6.12 -7.20 -16.29
C LEU A 135 -4.80 -6.49 -16.00
N LYS A 136 -3.73 -6.83 -16.72
CA LYS A 136 -2.41 -6.19 -16.54
C LYS A 136 -2.43 -4.68 -16.83
N ASP A 137 -3.22 -4.27 -17.82
CA ASP A 137 -3.42 -2.85 -18.12
C ASP A 137 -4.19 -2.13 -17.02
N ALA A 138 -5.20 -2.77 -16.44
CA ALA A 138 -5.97 -2.25 -15.31
C ALA A 138 -5.08 -2.07 -14.06
N GLU A 139 -4.22 -3.03 -13.76
CA GLU A 139 -3.25 -2.93 -12.66
C GLU A 139 -2.27 -1.76 -12.86
N ARG A 140 -1.71 -1.63 -14.08
CA ARG A 140 -0.81 -0.53 -14.42
C ARG A 140 -1.52 0.82 -14.35
N ASP A 141 -2.78 0.90 -14.76
CA ASP A 141 -3.60 2.10 -14.65
C ASP A 141 -3.83 2.49 -13.19
N PHE A 142 -4.19 1.52 -12.34
CA PHE A 142 -4.38 1.72 -10.92
C PHE A 142 -3.11 2.27 -10.26
N THR A 143 -1.96 1.63 -10.49
CA THR A 143 -0.66 2.08 -9.94
C THR A 143 -0.34 3.49 -10.39
N ARG A 144 -0.58 3.83 -11.66
CA ARG A 144 -0.39 5.21 -12.17
C ARG A 144 -1.32 6.21 -11.48
N GLN A 145 -2.57 5.83 -11.23
CA GLN A 145 -3.55 6.68 -10.55
C GLN A 145 -3.16 6.92 -9.09
N LEU A 146 -2.79 5.87 -8.37
CA LEU A 146 -2.36 5.95 -6.97
C LEU A 146 -1.12 6.87 -6.82
N MET A 147 -0.12 6.69 -7.70
CA MET A 147 1.08 7.53 -7.71
C MET A 147 0.78 9.01 -8.01
N ARG A 148 -0.17 9.29 -8.92
CA ARG A 148 -0.60 10.66 -9.22
C ARG A 148 -1.28 11.31 -8.03
N GLN A 149 -2.12 10.58 -7.29
CA GLN A 149 -2.78 11.08 -6.09
C GLN A 149 -1.76 11.41 -5.00
N HIS A 150 -0.81 10.51 -4.74
CA HIS A 150 0.26 10.72 -3.77
C HIS A 150 1.10 11.98 -4.09
N ARG A 151 1.50 12.17 -5.36
CA ARG A 151 2.23 13.38 -5.80
C ARG A 151 1.43 14.67 -5.63
N ARG A 152 0.10 14.63 -5.75
CA ARG A 152 -0.76 15.82 -5.55
C ARG A 152 -0.89 16.18 -4.07
N GLN A 153 -0.93 15.19 -3.18
CA GLN A 153 -0.96 15.42 -1.74
C GLN A 153 0.35 16.02 -1.23
N GLN A 154 1.51 15.60 -1.77
CA GLN A 154 2.81 16.16 -1.40
C GLN A 154 3.04 17.61 -1.85
N LYS A 155 2.26 18.12 -2.81
CA LYS A 155 2.38 19.49 -3.34
C LYS A 155 1.46 20.50 -2.65
N ARG A 156 0.59 20.04 -1.76
CA ARG A 156 -0.30 20.88 -0.93
C ARG A 156 0.33 21.09 0.43
#